data_AF-A0A8V0YHM4-F1
#
_entry.id   AF-A0A8V0YHM4-F1
#
_cell.length_a   1.000
_cell.length_b   1.000
_cell.length_c   1.000
_cell.angle_alpha   90.00
_cell.angle_beta   90.00
_cell.angle_gamma   90.00
#
_symmetry.space_group_name_H-M   'P 1'
#
loop_
_entity.id
_entity.type
_entity.pdbx_description
1 polymer ?
#
loop_
_entity_poly.entity_id
_entity_poly.type
_entity_poly.pdbx_seq_one_letter_code
_entity_poly.pdbx_strand_id
1 'polypeptide(L)'
;MDEENENAAIEKVAHTIVKKVIRAAQEYYLNNVQKEEGKVLALLAVSYCVSELSQKDFHSILSFSEAEYTARNIQWTTCESFTVERGLQQIEEYISTWELHKSWLHCSEFLWEEDLQNSKKYHYRVLWSIPTRRKPIPLATASTYFVIEISKIKPVTLPVEVFFFLESSRLIHRPEQCRFREKWLKDIIENKIILRERLKLP
;
A
#
# COMPACT_ATOMS: atom_id res chain seq x y z
N MET A 1 5.99 41.77 54.93
CA MET A 1 5.40 40.41 54.97
C MET A 1 3.95 40.65 54.62
N ASP A 2 3.45 40.44 53.39
CA ASP A 2 3.58 39.18 52.64
C ASP A 2 3.30 39.30 51.12
N GLU A 3 3.14 40.51 50.54
CA GLU A 3 2.76 40.68 49.12
C GLU A 3 3.81 40.18 48.11
N GLU A 4 5.10 40.33 48.41
CA GLU A 4 6.18 39.92 47.50
C GLU A 4 6.29 38.38 47.41
N ASN A 5 5.99 37.69 48.50
CA ASN A 5 5.98 36.23 48.56
C ASN A 5 4.72 35.65 47.89
N GLU A 6 3.58 36.36 48.00
CA GLU A 6 2.34 36.01 47.34
C GLU A 6 2.44 36.17 45.81
N ASN A 7 3.07 37.25 45.34
CA ASN A 7 3.36 37.45 43.92
C ASN A 7 4.31 36.39 43.36
N ALA A 8 5.36 36.02 44.10
CA ALA A 8 6.25 34.93 43.70
C ALA A 8 5.54 33.57 43.64
N ALA A 9 4.58 33.32 44.53
CA ALA A 9 3.76 32.11 44.50
C ALA A 9 2.82 32.07 43.29
N ILE A 10 2.18 33.20 42.96
CA ILE A 10 1.32 33.34 41.78
C ILE A 10 2.12 33.14 40.48
N GLU A 11 3.31 33.73 40.38
CA GLU A 11 4.18 33.58 39.20
C GLU A 11 4.62 32.13 39.01
N LYS A 12 4.92 31.41 40.11
CA LYS A 12 5.28 29.99 40.08
C LYS A 12 4.11 29.11 39.63
N VAL A 13 2.88 29.44 40.03
CA VAL A 13 1.66 28.76 39.58
C VAL A 13 1.43 29.01 38.10
N ALA A 14 1.54 30.27 37.63
CA ALA A 14 1.42 30.63 36.22
C ALA A 14 2.45 29.88 35.35
N HIS A 15 3.72 29.85 35.76
CA HIS A 15 4.76 29.08 35.09
C HIS A 15 4.45 27.58 35.01
N THR A 16 3.86 27.03 36.07
CA THR A 16 3.50 25.60 36.12
C THR A 16 2.35 25.30 35.15
N ILE A 17 1.37 26.19 35.04
CA ILE A 17 0.26 26.05 34.08
C ILE A 17 0.78 26.14 32.66
N VAL A 18 1.62 27.14 32.35
CA VAL A 18 2.23 27.31 31.02
C VAL A 18 3.04 26.06 30.63
N LYS A 19 3.86 25.50 31.54
CA LYS A 19 4.61 24.27 31.28
C LYS A 19 3.71 23.07 31.00
N LYS A 20 2.59 22.92 31.71
CA LYS A 20 1.63 21.84 31.47
C LYS A 20 0.94 21.97 30.12
N VAL A 21 0.56 23.18 29.72
CA VAL A 21 -0.06 23.46 28.42
C VAL A 21 0.93 23.22 27.28
N ILE A 22 2.18 23.68 27.41
CA ILE A 22 3.24 23.40 26.43
C ILE A 22 3.47 21.90 26.28
N ARG A 23 3.55 21.15 27.38
CA ARG A 23 3.74 19.70 27.33
C ARG A 23 2.55 18.99 26.67
N ALA A 24 1.31 19.37 26.99
CA ALA A 24 0.13 18.80 26.36
C ALA A 24 0.06 19.12 24.86
N ALA A 25 0.44 20.34 24.46
CA ALA A 25 0.54 20.72 23.05
C ALA A 25 1.66 19.94 22.34
N GLN A 26 2.80 19.72 23.00
CA GLN A 26 3.88 18.89 22.49
C GLN A 26 3.45 17.43 22.34
N GLU A 27 2.79 16.84 23.33
CA GLU A 27 2.27 15.47 23.26
C GLU A 27 1.20 15.32 22.16
N TYR A 28 0.33 16.32 21.99
CA TYR A 28 -0.63 16.36 20.88
C TYR A 28 0.08 16.44 19.52
N TYR A 29 1.11 17.28 19.40
CA TYR A 29 1.93 17.35 18.19
C TYR A 29 2.69 16.05 17.94
N LEU A 30 3.36 15.46 18.92
CA LEU A 30 4.09 14.19 18.78
C LEU A 30 3.15 13.04 18.38
N ASN A 31 1.97 12.93 19.00
CA ASN A 31 1.03 11.85 18.70
C ASN A 31 0.37 11.99 17.31
N ASN A 32 0.15 13.22 16.84
CA ASN A 32 -0.41 13.47 15.51
C ASN A 32 0.67 13.48 14.41
N VAL A 33 1.87 13.98 14.71
CA VAL A 33 3.04 13.95 13.83
C VAL A 33 3.56 12.52 13.68
N GLN A 34 3.59 11.65 14.70
CA GLN A 34 3.94 10.23 14.50
C GLN A 34 2.92 9.45 13.66
N LYS A 35 1.65 9.88 13.64
CA LYS A 35 0.60 9.29 12.80
C LYS A 35 0.72 9.72 11.32
N GLU A 36 1.29 10.90 11.07
CA GLU A 36 1.62 11.43 9.74
C GLU A 36 3.03 10.99 9.29
N GLU A 37 4.03 10.98 10.18
CA GLU A 37 5.39 10.49 9.96
C GLU A 37 5.43 8.98 9.77
N GLY A 38 4.51 8.18 10.32
CA GLY A 38 4.37 6.77 9.92
C GLY A 38 4.06 6.60 8.42
N LYS A 39 3.36 7.59 7.81
CA LYS A 39 3.06 7.62 6.38
C LYS A 39 4.17 8.30 5.57
N VAL A 40 4.77 9.37 6.10
CA VAL A 40 5.86 10.11 5.46
C VAL A 40 7.19 9.37 5.57
N LEU A 41 7.48 8.61 6.64
CA LEU A 41 8.63 7.71 6.75
C LEU A 41 8.49 6.49 5.83
N ALA A 42 7.28 6.04 5.52
CA ALA A 42 7.09 5.04 4.46
C ALA A 42 7.45 5.63 3.08
N LEU A 43 7.06 6.89 2.81
CA LEU A 43 7.39 7.62 1.57
C LEU A 43 8.88 8.03 1.50
N LEU A 44 9.47 8.44 2.62
CA LEU A 44 10.89 8.80 2.72
C LEU A 44 11.79 7.56 2.77
N ALA A 45 11.35 6.41 3.30
CA ALA A 45 12.09 5.15 3.15
C ALA A 45 12.15 4.71 1.68
N VAL A 46 11.09 4.96 0.89
CA VAL A 46 11.13 4.78 -0.56
C VAL A 46 12.13 5.75 -1.22
N SER A 47 12.25 6.99 -0.71
CA SER A 47 13.20 7.98 -1.22
C SER A 47 14.66 7.76 -0.77
N TYR A 48 14.90 7.29 0.45
CA TYR A 48 16.24 7.15 1.04
C TYR A 48 16.90 5.81 0.71
N CYS A 49 16.11 4.77 0.40
CA CYS A 49 16.63 3.53 -0.19
C CYS A 49 17.23 3.75 -1.59
N VAL A 50 16.97 4.89 -2.23
CA VAL A 50 17.58 5.26 -3.53
C VAL A 50 18.98 5.88 -3.35
N SER A 51 19.36 6.34 -2.15
CA SER A 51 20.64 7.04 -1.93
C SER A 51 21.79 6.21 -1.34
N GLU A 52 21.59 4.92 -1.01
CA GLU A 52 22.66 4.06 -0.44
C GLU A 52 22.99 2.82 -1.29
N LEU A 53 22.65 2.82 -2.58
CA LEU A 53 23.16 1.80 -3.51
C LEU A 53 24.43 2.31 -4.19
N SER A 54 25.54 1.63 -3.89
CA SER A 54 26.84 1.73 -4.56
C SER A 54 26.70 2.07 -6.05
N GLN A 55 27.23 3.23 -6.46
CA GLN A 55 27.14 3.82 -7.80
C GLN A 55 27.61 2.91 -8.95
N LYS A 56 28.22 1.76 -8.69
CA LYS A 56 28.69 0.82 -9.71
C LYS A 56 27.70 -0.29 -10.06
N ASP A 57 26.74 -0.57 -9.18
CA ASP A 57 25.72 -1.61 -9.43
C ASP A 57 24.43 -1.04 -10.04
N PHE A 58 24.24 0.28 -9.99
CA PHE A 58 23.04 0.94 -10.53
C PHE A 58 23.07 1.10 -12.05
N HIS A 59 24.25 1.23 -12.66
CA HIS A 59 24.37 1.45 -14.11
C HIS A 59 24.10 0.18 -14.93
N SER A 60 24.31 -1.01 -14.35
CA SER A 60 23.95 -2.29 -14.98
C SER A 60 22.44 -2.57 -14.85
N ILE A 61 21.81 -2.19 -13.74
CA ILE A 61 20.36 -2.31 -13.53
C ILE A 61 19.57 -1.34 -14.44
N LEU A 62 20.07 -0.11 -14.63
CA LEU A 62 19.47 0.87 -15.55
C LEU A 62 19.76 0.62 -17.03
N SER A 63 20.63 -0.34 -17.36
CA SER A 63 20.89 -0.72 -18.77
C SER A 63 19.92 -1.78 -19.31
N PHE A 64 18.88 -2.16 -18.55
CA PHE A 64 17.71 -2.79 -19.14
C PHE A 64 16.95 -1.74 -19.95
N SER A 65 17.44 -1.53 -21.18
CA SER A 65 16.68 -1.13 -22.37
C SER A 65 15.28 -0.64 -22.03
N GLU A 66 15.16 0.68 -21.89
CA GLU A 66 13.92 1.45 -21.95
C GLU A 66 13.33 1.32 -23.37
N ALA A 67 13.06 0.09 -23.78
CA ALA A 67 12.13 -0.17 -24.86
C ALA A 67 10.77 0.25 -24.31
N GLU A 68 10.06 1.10 -25.04
CA GLU A 68 8.64 1.43 -24.85
C GLU A 68 7.81 0.16 -24.64
N TYR A 69 7.74 -0.31 -23.40
CA TYR A 69 6.91 -1.43 -23.01
C TYR A 69 5.60 -0.87 -22.48
N THR A 70 4.71 -0.47 -23.39
CA THR A 70 3.35 -0.05 -23.05
C THR A 70 2.65 -1.18 -22.29
N ALA A 71 2.39 -0.97 -21.00
CA ALA A 71 1.56 -1.89 -20.23
C ALA A 71 0.16 -1.88 -20.83
N ARG A 72 -0.38 -3.06 -21.17
CA ARG A 72 -1.78 -3.18 -21.57
C ARG A 72 -2.63 -2.76 -20.37
N ASN A 73 -3.59 -1.90 -20.63
CA ASN A 73 -4.48 -1.37 -19.60
C ASN A 73 -5.91 -1.33 -20.15
N ILE A 74 -6.86 -1.17 -19.24
CA ILE A 74 -8.29 -1.06 -19.55
C ILE A 74 -8.77 0.37 -19.26
N GLN A 75 -9.94 0.70 -19.79
CA GLN A 75 -10.62 1.93 -19.42
C GLN A 75 -11.42 1.70 -18.12
N TRP A 76 -10.95 2.28 -17.03
CA TRP A 76 -11.62 2.20 -15.73
C TRP A 76 -12.95 2.99 -15.75
N THR A 77 -13.94 2.51 -15.00
CA THR A 77 -15.27 3.12 -14.95
C THR A 77 -15.22 4.50 -14.29
N THR A 78 -16.20 5.35 -14.55
CA THR A 78 -16.32 6.66 -13.89
C THR A 78 -16.72 6.51 -12.42
N CYS A 79 -16.38 7.49 -11.59
CA CYS A 79 -16.81 7.54 -10.19
C CYS A 79 -18.33 7.41 -10.02
N GLU A 80 -19.12 8.01 -10.92
CA GLU A 80 -20.60 7.95 -10.89
C GLU A 80 -21.15 6.54 -11.18
N SER A 81 -20.52 5.80 -12.08
CA SER A 81 -20.98 4.49 -12.54
C SER A 81 -20.41 3.31 -11.74
N PHE A 82 -19.64 3.60 -10.70
CA PHE A 82 -18.95 2.58 -9.93
C PHE A 82 -19.89 1.82 -8.99
N THR A 83 -19.76 0.49 -8.99
CA THR A 83 -20.30 -0.41 -7.96
C THR A 83 -19.23 -1.42 -7.55
N VAL A 84 -19.42 -2.09 -6.41
CA VAL A 84 -18.48 -3.09 -5.92
C VAL A 84 -18.28 -4.22 -6.93
N GLU A 85 -19.36 -4.68 -7.55
CA GLU A 85 -19.39 -5.74 -8.56
C GLU A 85 -18.70 -5.28 -9.85
N ARG A 86 -18.94 -4.03 -10.27
CA ARG A 86 -18.26 -3.45 -11.42
C ARG A 86 -16.76 -3.36 -11.20
N GLY A 87 -16.34 -2.97 -9.99
CA GLY A 87 -14.93 -2.97 -9.60
C GLY A 87 -14.30 -4.37 -9.72
N LEU A 88 -14.98 -5.40 -9.23
CA LEU A 88 -14.52 -6.79 -9.34
C LEU A 88 -14.40 -7.23 -10.81
N GLN A 89 -15.40 -6.93 -11.64
CA GLN A 89 -15.38 -7.23 -13.08
C GLN A 89 -14.21 -6.54 -13.80
N GLN A 90 -13.94 -5.27 -13.48
CA GLN A 90 -12.83 -4.54 -14.10
C GLN A 90 -11.47 -5.01 -13.60
N ILE A 91 -11.36 -5.46 -12.35
CA ILE A 91 -10.14 -6.12 -11.85
C ILE A 91 -9.87 -7.40 -12.67
N GLU A 92 -10.88 -8.22 -12.91
CA GLU A 92 -10.77 -9.41 -13.76
C GLU A 92 -10.40 -9.07 -15.21
N GLU A 93 -11.02 -8.03 -15.78
CA GLU A 93 -10.71 -7.53 -17.13
C GLU A 93 -9.25 -7.05 -17.19
N TYR A 94 -8.79 -6.30 -16.20
CA TYR A 94 -7.42 -5.82 -16.11
C TYR A 94 -6.43 -6.98 -15.95
N ILE A 95 -6.72 -7.95 -15.10
CA ILE A 95 -5.91 -9.16 -14.92
C ILE A 95 -5.80 -9.98 -16.20
N SER A 96 -6.87 -10.03 -17.01
CA SER A 96 -6.84 -10.73 -18.29
C SER A 96 -5.83 -10.14 -19.29
N THR A 97 -5.40 -8.89 -19.08
CA THR A 97 -4.33 -8.25 -19.87
C THR A 97 -2.93 -8.73 -19.48
N TRP A 98 -2.79 -9.40 -18.32
CA TRP A 98 -1.51 -9.87 -17.81
C TRP A 98 -1.05 -11.12 -18.56
N GLU A 99 0.23 -11.15 -18.91
CA GLU A 99 0.84 -12.28 -19.62
C GLU A 99 1.30 -13.35 -18.63
N LEU A 100 0.34 -14.08 -18.06
CA LEU A 100 0.58 -15.18 -17.13
C LEU A 100 0.50 -16.54 -17.82
N HIS A 101 1.32 -17.49 -17.36
CA HIS A 101 1.19 -18.88 -17.80
C HIS A 101 -0.17 -19.48 -17.43
N LYS A 102 -0.77 -20.26 -18.33
CA LYS A 102 -2.09 -20.91 -18.19
C LYS A 102 -2.29 -21.82 -16.96
N SER A 103 -1.22 -22.15 -16.25
CA SER A 103 -1.30 -22.95 -15.01
C SER A 103 -1.69 -22.14 -13.79
N TRP A 104 -1.61 -20.80 -13.88
CA TRP A 104 -2.09 -19.93 -12.82
C TRP A 104 -3.60 -19.97 -12.78
N LEU A 105 -4.13 -20.23 -11.59
CA LEU A 105 -5.53 -20.03 -11.27
C LEU A 105 -5.63 -18.88 -10.26
N HIS A 106 -6.71 -18.11 -10.36
CA HIS A 106 -7.00 -17.06 -9.42
C HIS A 106 -8.48 -17.02 -9.01
N CYS A 107 -8.72 -16.40 -7.87
CA CYS A 107 -10.05 -16.10 -7.36
C CYS A 107 -10.02 -14.67 -6.80
N SER A 108 -10.94 -13.82 -7.28
CA SER A 108 -11.07 -12.44 -6.82
C SER A 108 -12.27 -12.30 -5.89
N GLU A 109 -12.10 -11.51 -4.83
CA GLU A 109 -13.15 -11.21 -3.87
C GLU A 109 -13.10 -9.75 -3.41
N PHE A 110 -14.27 -9.22 -3.07
CA PHE A 110 -14.38 -7.98 -2.31
C PHE A 110 -14.13 -8.26 -0.83
N LEU A 111 -13.39 -7.36 -0.18
CA LEU A 111 -13.04 -7.51 1.23
C LEU A 111 -13.85 -6.57 2.12
N TRP A 112 -13.68 -5.25 1.94
CA TRP A 112 -14.38 -4.23 2.72
C TRP A 112 -14.32 -2.86 2.02
N GLU A 113 -15.15 -1.94 2.50
CA GLU A 113 -15.08 -0.52 2.13
C GLU A 113 -14.59 0.32 3.31
N GLU A 114 -13.90 1.42 3.00
CA GLU A 114 -13.45 2.42 3.95
C GLU A 114 -14.00 3.78 3.50
N ASP A 115 -14.81 4.42 4.34
CA ASP A 115 -15.31 5.77 4.08
C ASP A 115 -14.44 6.81 4.81
N LEU A 116 -13.72 7.62 4.05
CA LEU A 116 -12.84 8.67 4.56
C LEU A 116 -13.49 10.04 4.36
N GLN A 117 -12.91 11.07 4.98
CA GLN A 117 -13.43 12.45 4.87
C GLN A 117 -13.59 12.91 3.41
N ASN A 118 -12.61 12.60 2.56
CA ASN A 118 -12.50 13.15 1.20
C ASN A 118 -12.56 12.08 0.09
N SER A 119 -12.65 10.80 0.45
CA SER A 119 -12.73 9.70 -0.50
C SER A 119 -13.39 8.49 0.11
N LYS A 120 -13.82 7.57 -0.74
CA LYS A 120 -14.29 6.24 -0.36
C LYS A 120 -13.42 5.21 -1.07
N LYS A 121 -12.95 4.21 -0.33
CA LYS A 121 -12.05 3.16 -0.83
C LYS A 121 -12.71 1.80 -0.76
N TYR A 122 -12.47 1.00 -1.78
CA TYR A 122 -13.00 -0.34 -1.93
C TYR A 122 -11.83 -1.30 -2.06
N HIS A 123 -11.74 -2.23 -1.12
CA HIS A 123 -10.62 -3.16 -1.02
C HIS A 123 -11.00 -4.52 -1.58
N TYR A 124 -10.15 -5.04 -2.44
CA TYR A 124 -10.31 -6.34 -3.08
C TYR A 124 -9.05 -7.16 -2.90
N ARG A 125 -9.21 -8.48 -2.94
CA ARG A 125 -8.11 -9.44 -2.98
C ARG A 125 -8.28 -10.35 -4.17
N VAL A 126 -7.16 -10.63 -4.84
CA VAL A 126 -7.06 -11.71 -5.80
C VAL A 126 -6.05 -12.71 -5.26
N LEU A 127 -6.52 -13.93 -5.02
CA LEU A 127 -5.74 -15.04 -4.52
C LEU A 127 -5.25 -15.88 -5.70
N TRP A 128 -3.96 -16.13 -5.76
CA TRP A 128 -3.25 -16.79 -6.85
C TRP A 128 -2.68 -18.13 -6.41
N SER A 129 -2.75 -19.12 -7.29
CA SER A 129 -2.10 -20.41 -7.06
C SER A 129 -1.76 -21.17 -8.33
N ILE A 130 -0.85 -22.15 -8.20
CA ILE A 130 -0.54 -23.12 -9.26
C ILE A 130 -0.80 -24.53 -8.70
N PRO A 131 -1.99 -25.10 -8.89
CA PRO A 131 -2.24 -26.48 -8.51
C PRO A 131 -1.51 -27.46 -9.44
N THR A 132 -1.16 -28.63 -8.91
CA THR A 132 -0.55 -29.70 -9.71
C THR A 132 -1.30 -31.01 -9.47
N ARG A 133 -1.23 -31.96 -10.42
CA ARG A 133 -1.87 -33.27 -10.24
C ARG A 133 -1.44 -34.00 -8.96
N ARG A 134 -0.18 -33.83 -8.54
CA ARG A 134 0.37 -34.45 -7.32
C ARG A 134 0.03 -33.66 -6.04
N LYS A 135 -0.29 -32.37 -6.16
CA LYS A 135 -0.64 -31.47 -5.05
C LYS A 135 -1.79 -30.57 -5.52
N PRO A 136 -3.04 -31.07 -5.55
CA PRO A 136 -4.19 -30.30 -6.02
C PRO A 136 -4.50 -29.13 -5.08
N ILE A 137 -4.17 -29.27 -3.80
CA ILE A 137 -4.15 -28.17 -2.83
C ILE A 137 -2.71 -27.63 -2.79
N PRO A 138 -2.46 -26.39 -3.28
CA PRO A 138 -1.15 -25.78 -3.29
C PRO A 138 -0.57 -25.62 -1.88
N LEU A 139 0.76 -25.79 -1.74
CA LEU A 139 1.43 -25.62 -0.44
C LEU A 139 1.47 -24.17 0.04
N ALA A 140 1.44 -23.23 -0.90
CA ALA A 140 1.42 -21.80 -0.68
C ALA A 140 0.64 -21.13 -1.81
N THR A 141 0.08 -19.98 -1.51
CA THR A 141 -0.63 -19.09 -2.42
C THR A 141 0.01 -17.71 -2.38
N ALA A 142 -0.24 -16.90 -3.40
CA ALA A 142 0.12 -15.48 -3.42
C ALA A 142 -1.14 -14.62 -3.44
N SER A 143 -1.11 -13.44 -2.82
CA SER A 143 -2.25 -12.50 -2.88
C SER A 143 -1.81 -11.17 -3.49
N THR A 144 -2.63 -10.65 -4.41
CA THR A 144 -2.56 -9.27 -4.88
C THR A 144 -3.78 -8.52 -4.36
N TYR A 145 -3.56 -7.35 -3.79
CA TYR A 145 -4.60 -6.50 -3.24
C TYR A 145 -4.84 -5.34 -4.18
N PHE A 146 -6.10 -5.05 -4.46
CA PHE A 146 -6.52 -3.89 -5.24
C PHE A 146 -7.28 -2.93 -4.34
N VAL A 147 -7.05 -1.64 -4.56
CA VAL A 147 -7.80 -0.56 -3.93
C VAL A 147 -8.34 0.32 -5.04
N ILE A 148 -9.66 0.43 -5.10
CA ILE A 148 -10.33 1.40 -5.96
C ILE A 148 -10.79 2.56 -5.09
N GLU A 149 -10.36 3.76 -5.42
CA GLU A 149 -10.63 4.98 -4.67
C GLU A 149 -11.51 5.93 -5.50
N ILE A 150 -12.58 6.39 -4.87
CA ILE A 150 -13.48 7.43 -5.38
C ILE A 150 -13.30 8.67 -4.53
N SER A 151 -12.83 9.76 -5.13
CA SER A 151 -12.75 11.04 -4.43
C SER A 151 -14.12 11.71 -4.33
N LYS A 152 -14.43 12.26 -3.16
CA LYS A 152 -15.63 13.07 -2.90
C LYS A 152 -15.50 14.51 -3.41
N ILE A 153 -14.28 14.93 -3.74
CA ILE A 153 -13.94 16.31 -4.15
C ILE A 153 -13.77 16.42 -5.66
N LYS A 154 -13.23 15.37 -6.30
CA LYS A 154 -13.04 15.35 -7.76
C LYS A 154 -14.39 15.18 -8.49
N PRO A 155 -14.52 15.71 -9.73
CA PRO A 155 -15.72 15.51 -10.53
C PRO A 155 -16.05 14.02 -10.73
N VAL A 156 -17.33 13.67 -10.59
CA VAL A 156 -17.80 12.26 -10.69
C VAL A 156 -17.68 11.68 -12.11
N THR A 157 -17.45 12.53 -13.10
CA THR A 157 -17.22 12.16 -14.51
C THR A 157 -15.82 11.59 -14.75
N LEU A 158 -14.88 11.78 -13.82
CA LEU A 158 -13.54 11.21 -13.93
C LEU A 158 -13.53 9.70 -13.64
N PRO A 159 -12.58 8.94 -14.22
CA PRO A 159 -12.40 7.53 -13.89
C PRO A 159 -11.99 7.36 -12.42
N VAL A 160 -12.35 6.21 -11.85
CA VAL A 160 -11.91 5.81 -10.51
C VAL A 160 -10.38 5.66 -10.45
N GLU A 161 -9.78 5.95 -9.31
CA GLU A 161 -8.35 5.74 -9.11
C GLU A 161 -8.10 4.30 -8.64
N VAL A 162 -7.18 3.60 -9.30
CA VAL A 162 -6.90 2.19 -9.00
C VAL A 162 -5.45 2.00 -8.61
N PHE A 163 -5.25 1.25 -7.52
CA PHE A 163 -3.95 0.87 -6.98
C PHE A 163 -3.91 -0.62 -6.73
N PHE A 164 -2.73 -1.22 -6.86
CA PHE A 164 -2.53 -2.61 -6.42
C PHE A 164 -1.15 -2.84 -5.81
N PHE A 165 -1.07 -3.85 -4.95
CA PHE A 165 0.18 -4.29 -4.32
C PHE A 165 0.12 -5.79 -4.02
N LEU A 166 1.28 -6.40 -3.76
CA LEU A 166 1.37 -7.83 -3.43
C LEU A 166 1.58 -8.02 -1.92
N GLU A 167 1.11 -9.15 -1.37
CA GLU A 167 1.10 -9.41 0.09
C GLU A 167 2.46 -9.31 0.81
N SER A 168 3.57 -9.42 0.09
CA SER A 168 4.94 -9.31 0.62
C SER A 168 5.70 -8.11 0.06
N SER A 169 5.01 -7.16 -0.56
CA SER A 169 5.58 -5.96 -1.15
C SER A 169 4.97 -4.70 -0.52
N ARG A 170 5.82 -3.70 -0.27
CA ARG A 170 5.39 -2.35 0.11
C ARG A 170 5.21 -1.44 -1.11
N LEU A 171 5.56 -1.91 -2.30
CA LEU A 171 5.44 -1.13 -3.53
C LEU A 171 3.98 -1.10 -3.97
N ILE A 172 3.47 0.11 -4.16
CA ILE A 172 2.13 0.38 -4.67
C ILE A 172 2.26 0.66 -6.17
N HIS A 173 1.48 -0.05 -6.97
CA HIS A 173 1.47 0.05 -8.42
C HIS A 173 0.17 0.70 -8.90
N ARG A 174 0.29 1.48 -9.98
CA ARG A 174 -0.84 1.99 -10.76
C ARG A 174 -0.96 1.17 -12.05
N PRO A 175 -2.17 0.73 -12.46
CA PRO A 175 -2.38 -0.03 -13.69
C PRO A 175 -1.75 0.60 -14.95
N GLU A 176 -1.84 1.92 -15.06
CA GLU A 176 -1.34 2.70 -16.20
C GLU A 176 0.19 2.71 -16.34
N GLN A 177 0.91 2.45 -15.25
CA GLN A 177 2.35 2.73 -15.13
C GLN A 177 3.18 1.47 -14.92
N CYS A 178 2.54 0.30 -14.80
CA CYS A 178 3.20 -0.90 -14.34
C CYS A 178 2.72 -2.14 -15.08
N ARG A 179 3.62 -2.77 -15.84
CA ARG A 179 3.38 -4.11 -16.38
C ARG A 179 3.58 -5.15 -15.29
N PHE A 180 2.55 -5.95 -15.03
CA PHE A 180 2.62 -7.04 -14.08
C PHE A 180 3.64 -8.10 -14.54
N ARG A 181 4.46 -8.62 -13.61
CA ARG A 181 5.44 -9.66 -13.89
C ARG A 181 5.06 -10.94 -13.16
N GLU A 182 4.88 -12.03 -13.90
CA GLU A 182 4.58 -13.36 -13.32
C GLU A 182 5.60 -13.78 -12.24
N LYS A 183 6.87 -13.37 -12.41
CA LYS A 183 7.94 -13.61 -11.44
C LYS A 183 7.57 -13.14 -10.02
N TRP A 184 6.83 -12.05 -9.88
CA TRP A 184 6.43 -11.53 -8.57
C TRP A 184 5.58 -12.53 -7.78
N LEU A 185 4.66 -13.24 -8.45
CA LEU A 185 3.86 -14.28 -7.80
C LEU A 185 4.70 -15.52 -7.47
N LYS A 186 5.61 -15.91 -8.37
CA LYS A 186 6.53 -17.04 -8.14
C LYS A 186 7.41 -16.82 -6.92
N ASP A 187 8.06 -15.66 -6.86
CA ASP A 187 8.97 -15.32 -5.77
C ASP A 187 8.25 -15.36 -4.41
N ILE A 188 6.99 -14.89 -4.35
CA ILE A 188 6.16 -14.96 -3.14
C ILE A 188 5.88 -16.41 -2.72
N ILE A 189 5.41 -17.25 -3.65
CA ILE A 189 5.07 -18.65 -3.37
C ILE A 189 6.32 -19.43 -2.96
N GLU A 190 7.43 -19.27 -3.69
CA GLU A 190 8.70 -19.93 -3.40
C GLU A 190 9.23 -19.53 -2.02
N ASN A 191 9.21 -18.24 -1.68
CA ASN A 191 9.64 -17.76 -0.37
C ASN A 191 8.78 -18.34 0.76
N LYS A 192 7.46 -18.42 0.59
CA LYS A 192 6.57 -19.06 1.58
C LYS A 192 6.89 -20.54 1.76
N ILE A 193 7.20 -21.25 0.68
CA ILE A 193 7.57 -22.68 0.74
C ILE A 193 8.90 -22.84 1.48
N ILE A 194 9.93 -22.07 1.12
CA ILE A 194 11.26 -22.10 1.75
C ILE A 194 11.16 -21.80 3.25
N LEU A 195 10.43 -20.74 3.64
CA LEU A 195 10.24 -20.40 5.05
C LEU A 195 9.50 -21.51 5.80
N ARG A 196 8.46 -22.09 5.20
CA ARG A 196 7.75 -23.21 5.80
C ARG A 196 8.65 -24.43 6.01
N GLU A 197 9.53 -24.74 5.06
CA GLU A 197 10.48 -25.84 5.19
C GLU A 197 11.53 -25.57 6.29
N ARG A 198 12.02 -24.34 6.39
CA ARG A 198 12.97 -23.94 7.45
C ARG A 198 12.37 -23.94 8.85
N LEU A 199 11.07 -23.66 8.98
CA LEU A 199 10.37 -23.67 10.28
C LEU A 199 9.96 -25.07 10.74
N LYS A 200 10.00 -26.08 9.86
CA LYS A 200 9.76 -27.49 10.19
C LYS A 200 10.99 -28.19 10.77
N LEU A 201 11.85 -27.49 11.51
CA LEU A 201 12.95 -28.15 12.21
C LEU A 201 12.40 -29.20 13.20
N PRO A 202 13.07 -30.35 13.34
CA PRO A 202 12.65 -31.46 14.19
C PRO A 202 12.51 -31.09 15.67
#